data_AF-A0A259D198-F1
#
_entry.id   AF-A0A259D198-F1
#
_cell.length_a   1.000
_cell.length_b   1.000
_cell.length_c   1.000
_cell.angle_alpha   90.00
_cell.angle_beta   90.00
_cell.angle_gamma   90.00
#
_symmetry.space_group_name_H-M   'P 1'
#
loop_
_entity.id
_entity.type
_entity.pdbx_description
1 polymer ?
#
loop_
_entity_poly.entity_id
_entity_poly.type
_entity_poly.pdbx_seq_one_letter_code
_entity_poly.pdbx_strand_id
1 'polypeptide(L)'
;RVVSLTSATHGEDGEWIARVERNLAGIGAAMQSMGAVGTGEITIVLVGKEDAEGIEGEATITASAPNSARSECAVSIYKEPEGYTERHFDFLLAHEIFHCAQFVTFGLISANELWWAEGSAEHFAHMAVPDAGDFDWYADFDRRSTTEPLTAMQYENVVFFHWLNQQVGPDGVARFLAALAAQGDAALRTWVDTQAWAAFTEALVEGRIRSPGGVTVPAATTFTGDYIVDDTVDLPIDIAPYVASRYKLRFDKEKHFEVRLGTADGALVRLQDDAATWSDLPLFVSTCPDAVTRIAYGVTADAPTAATISFVKLGTGGAAACCLEGAWTATPETLAGLASFGAEQGGPAAAMAGGEMSCSYSGGAVRLTFAGDGYGALTFDGHATACTARMHGQSITTTGTRSGSFDFTWTVADGEAGRASYTGNSVVWTMAIKLGPVVQTMSNPDAGPSTRTNGFAFACTETTLDILGLYGLSTFENRFTRPPRAP
;
A
#
# COMPACT_ATOMS: atom_id res chain seq x y z
N ARG A 1 20.34 9.99 -42.69
CA ARG A 1 21.13 10.89 -43.58
C ARG A 1 21.24 12.26 -42.91
N VAL A 2 22.37 12.94 -42.96
CA VAL A 2 22.47 14.34 -42.46
C VAL A 2 22.54 15.29 -43.65
N VAL A 3 21.73 16.35 -43.64
CA VAL A 3 21.64 17.37 -44.69
C VAL A 3 21.78 18.74 -44.02
N SER A 4 22.72 19.56 -44.49
CA SER A 4 22.91 20.92 -43.98
C SER A 4 22.18 21.93 -44.85
N LEU A 5 21.39 22.81 -44.22
CA LEU A 5 20.86 24.03 -44.84
C LEU A 5 21.78 25.17 -44.39
N THR A 6 22.44 25.78 -45.36
CA THR A 6 23.64 26.60 -45.17
C THR A 6 23.44 27.82 -44.26
N SER A 7 24.17 27.86 -43.14
CA SER A 7 24.85 29.06 -42.65
C SER A 7 26.01 28.67 -41.72
N ALA A 8 27.12 29.42 -41.80
CA ALA A 8 28.35 29.18 -41.04
C ALA A 8 28.33 29.85 -39.65
N THR A 9 27.22 30.48 -39.28
CA THR A 9 27.02 31.11 -37.99
C THR A 9 26.62 30.02 -36.98
N HIS A 10 27.45 29.81 -35.95
CA HIS A 10 27.25 28.91 -34.80
C HIS A 10 27.81 27.46 -34.89
N GLY A 11 29.11 27.36 -35.21
CA GLY A 11 29.89 26.11 -35.19
C GLY A 11 30.04 25.49 -36.57
N GLU A 12 31.10 24.71 -36.79
CA GLU A 12 31.29 24.01 -38.06
C GLU A 12 30.28 22.85 -38.14
N ASP A 13 29.65 22.65 -39.31
CA ASP A 13 28.75 21.50 -39.55
C ASP A 13 29.39 20.17 -39.15
N GLY A 14 30.72 20.06 -39.29
CA GLY A 14 31.48 18.89 -38.87
C GLY A 14 31.38 18.59 -37.37
N GLU A 15 31.32 19.61 -36.50
CA GLU A 15 31.19 19.42 -35.05
C GLU A 15 29.79 18.89 -34.68
N TRP A 16 28.76 19.45 -35.30
CA TRP A 16 27.37 19.02 -35.12
C TRP A 16 27.14 17.61 -35.68
N ILE A 17 27.66 17.32 -36.88
CA ILE A 17 27.61 15.96 -37.46
C ILE A 17 28.31 14.98 -36.54
N ALA A 18 29.53 15.29 -36.09
CA ALA A 18 30.27 14.41 -35.19
C ALA A 18 29.53 14.21 -33.85
N ARG A 19 28.82 15.22 -33.33
CA ARG A 19 28.00 15.08 -32.11
C ARG A 19 26.81 14.16 -32.34
N VAL A 20 26.05 14.38 -33.41
CA VAL A 20 24.95 13.51 -33.84
C VAL A 20 25.45 12.06 -33.93
N GLU A 21 26.54 11.83 -34.65
CA GLU A 21 27.10 10.49 -34.85
C GLU A 21 27.49 9.79 -33.54
N ARG A 22 28.01 10.54 -32.55
CA ARG A 22 28.32 9.98 -31.23
C ARG A 22 27.07 9.52 -30.48
N ASN A 23 25.98 10.27 -30.59
CA ASN A 23 24.73 9.96 -29.89
C ASN A 23 23.97 8.77 -30.52
N LEU A 24 24.13 8.56 -31.85
CA LEU A 24 23.46 7.46 -32.55
C LEU A 24 23.75 6.07 -31.98
N ALA A 25 24.89 5.86 -31.31
CA ALA A 25 25.20 4.59 -30.67
C ALA A 25 24.25 4.28 -29.49
N GLY A 26 24.00 5.27 -28.62
CA GLY A 26 23.08 5.14 -27.48
C GLY A 26 21.63 4.98 -27.94
N ILE A 27 21.21 5.80 -28.89
CA ILE A 27 19.89 5.70 -29.53
C ILE A 27 19.70 4.33 -30.20
N GLY A 28 20.70 3.85 -30.92
CA GLY A 28 20.68 2.53 -31.57
C GLY A 28 20.55 1.39 -30.56
N ALA A 29 21.25 1.46 -29.42
CA ALA A 29 21.13 0.48 -28.35
C ALA A 29 19.75 0.50 -27.68
N ALA A 30 19.20 1.69 -27.42
CA ALA A 30 17.86 1.85 -26.87
C ALA A 30 16.79 1.30 -27.83
N MET A 31 16.87 1.62 -29.13
CA MET A 31 15.98 1.07 -30.15
C MET A 31 16.04 -0.46 -30.21
N GLN A 32 17.24 -1.04 -30.18
CA GLN A 32 17.41 -2.49 -30.16
C GLN A 32 16.75 -3.13 -28.93
N SER A 33 16.84 -2.48 -27.76
CA SER A 33 16.22 -3.00 -26.54
C SER A 33 14.69 -2.94 -26.56
N MET A 34 14.09 -1.97 -27.25
CA MET A 34 12.65 -1.88 -27.48
C MET A 34 12.13 -2.88 -28.54
N GLY A 35 13.02 -3.56 -29.26
CA GLY A 35 12.65 -4.62 -30.18
C GLY A 35 11.92 -4.10 -31.41
N ALA A 36 10.60 -4.26 -31.46
CA ALA A 36 9.76 -4.07 -32.65
C ALA A 36 9.44 -2.59 -32.99
N VAL A 37 10.31 -1.64 -32.62
CA VAL A 37 10.18 -0.24 -33.02
C VAL A 37 10.93 -0.04 -34.34
N GLY A 38 10.20 0.32 -35.39
CA GLY A 38 10.74 0.52 -36.72
C GLY A 38 11.49 1.84 -36.84
N THR A 39 12.73 1.78 -37.31
CA THR A 39 13.47 2.96 -37.75
C THR A 39 13.28 3.12 -39.27
N GLY A 40 12.45 4.06 -39.69
CA GLY A 40 12.42 4.48 -41.10
C GLY A 40 13.68 5.25 -41.48
N GLU A 41 13.75 5.73 -42.73
CA GLU A 41 14.81 6.66 -43.12
C GLU A 41 14.62 7.99 -42.37
N ILE A 42 15.59 8.35 -41.54
CA ILE A 42 15.63 9.61 -40.81
C ILE A 42 16.63 10.56 -41.48
N THR A 43 16.17 11.76 -41.82
CA THR A 43 16.98 12.85 -42.33
C THR A 43 17.14 13.92 -41.25
N ILE A 44 18.37 14.12 -40.80
CA ILE A 44 18.70 15.18 -39.84
C ILE A 44 19.04 16.45 -40.63
N VAL A 45 18.32 17.53 -40.35
CA VAL A 45 18.47 18.82 -41.02
C VAL A 45 19.12 19.79 -40.05
N LEU A 46 20.32 20.27 -40.37
CA LEU A 46 20.96 21.32 -39.58
C LEU A 46 20.49 22.69 -40.08
N VAL A 47 19.85 23.47 -39.22
CA VAL A 47 19.23 24.77 -39.53
C VAL A 47 20.01 25.90 -38.85
N GLY A 48 20.36 26.93 -39.61
CA GLY A 48 20.98 28.14 -39.08
C GLY A 48 19.99 28.99 -38.28
N LYS A 49 20.47 29.69 -37.24
CA LYS A 49 19.62 30.54 -36.39
C LYS A 49 18.92 31.66 -37.17
N GLU A 50 19.57 32.21 -38.20
CA GLU A 50 19.03 33.29 -39.03
C GLU A 50 17.80 32.85 -39.86
N ASP A 51 17.70 31.56 -40.19
CA ASP A 51 16.53 30.97 -40.86
C ASP A 51 15.41 30.59 -39.88
N ALA A 52 15.65 30.73 -38.57
CA ALA A 52 14.74 30.35 -37.49
C ALA A 52 13.93 31.54 -36.92
N GLU A 53 14.11 32.78 -37.42
CA GLU A 53 13.49 34.04 -36.91
C GLU A 53 11.94 34.11 -37.01
N GLY A 54 11.24 33.00 -37.21
CA GLY A 54 9.79 32.87 -37.08
C GLY A 54 9.33 31.84 -36.03
N ILE A 55 10.27 31.16 -35.37
CA ILE A 55 10.05 30.11 -34.37
C ILE A 55 10.62 30.59 -33.03
N GLU A 56 10.33 31.85 -32.66
CA GLU A 56 10.57 32.33 -31.31
C GLU A 56 9.65 31.56 -30.36
N GLY A 57 10.22 30.70 -29.52
CA GLY A 57 9.41 29.85 -28.65
C GLY A 57 10.19 28.80 -27.88
N GLU A 58 10.17 27.54 -28.32
CA GLU A 58 10.26 26.46 -27.34
C GLU A 58 10.98 25.17 -27.78
N ALA A 59 11.50 25.03 -29.02
CA ALA A 59 12.18 23.79 -29.43
C ALA A 59 13.47 24.00 -30.24
N THR A 60 14.61 23.62 -29.66
CA THR A 60 15.93 23.63 -30.33
C THR A 60 16.17 22.44 -31.25
N ILE A 61 15.40 21.36 -31.08
CA ILE A 61 15.37 20.19 -31.96
C ILE A 61 13.90 19.81 -32.17
N THR A 62 13.51 19.44 -33.40
CA THR A 62 12.10 19.09 -33.70
C THR A 62 12.01 18.00 -34.75
N ALA A 63 11.23 16.96 -34.49
CA ALA A 63 10.87 15.93 -35.44
C ALA A 63 9.64 16.33 -36.28
N SER A 64 9.60 15.87 -37.52
CA SER A 64 8.50 16.08 -38.45
C SER A 64 8.14 14.77 -39.11
N ALA A 65 6.86 14.41 -39.01
CA ALA A 65 6.33 13.20 -39.60
C ALA A 65 6.62 13.10 -41.11
N PRO A 66 6.78 11.89 -41.66
CA PRO A 66 6.93 11.69 -43.09
C PRO A 66 5.76 12.37 -43.83
N ASN A 67 6.06 13.25 -44.78
CA ASN A 67 5.03 13.89 -45.58
C ASN A 67 4.75 13.08 -46.86
N SER A 68 3.60 13.28 -47.49
CA SER A 68 3.23 12.53 -48.72
C SER A 68 4.20 12.74 -49.89
N ALA A 69 5.09 13.73 -49.82
CA ALA A 69 6.12 14.01 -50.81
C ALA A 69 7.51 13.42 -50.48
N ARG A 70 7.73 12.91 -49.25
CA ARG A 70 8.98 12.31 -48.77
C ARG A 70 8.68 11.15 -47.84
N SER A 71 9.15 9.95 -48.16
CA SER A 71 9.06 8.75 -47.32
C SER A 71 9.97 8.79 -46.08
N GLU A 72 10.67 9.89 -45.85
CA GLU A 72 11.67 10.07 -44.79
C GLU A 72 11.10 10.93 -43.67
N CYS A 73 11.39 10.58 -42.40
CA CYS A 73 11.15 11.47 -41.27
C CYS A 73 12.26 12.52 -41.18
N ALA A 74 11.93 13.77 -40.87
CA ALA A 74 12.93 14.83 -40.72
C ALA A 74 13.11 15.23 -39.26
N VAL A 75 14.34 15.35 -38.78
CA VAL A 75 14.67 15.95 -37.47
C VAL A 75 15.46 17.22 -37.73
N SER A 76 14.87 18.37 -37.43
CA SER A 76 15.49 19.67 -37.59
C SER A 76 16.23 20.05 -36.31
N ILE A 77 17.50 20.40 -36.42
CA ILE A 77 18.34 20.89 -35.32
C ILE A 77 18.63 22.36 -35.58
N TYR A 78 18.12 23.23 -34.72
CA TYR A 78 18.40 24.66 -34.76
C TYR A 78 19.71 24.91 -34.00
N LYS A 79 20.73 25.40 -34.70
CA LYS A 79 22.07 25.64 -34.14
C LYS A 79 22.06 26.83 -33.19
N GLU A 80 21.57 26.64 -31.97
CA GLU A 80 21.56 27.68 -30.95
C GLU A 80 22.90 27.79 -30.19
N PRO A 81 23.36 29.01 -29.85
CA PRO A 81 24.67 29.21 -29.26
C PRO A 81 24.77 28.99 -27.75
N GLU A 82 23.69 29.03 -26.95
CA GLU A 82 23.81 29.10 -25.49
C GLU A 82 22.66 28.40 -24.74
N GLY A 83 22.98 27.68 -23.67
CA GLY A 83 22.01 27.22 -22.66
C GLY A 83 22.03 25.71 -22.36
N TYR A 84 22.35 24.86 -23.33
CA TYR A 84 22.26 23.41 -23.17
C TYR A 84 23.62 22.73 -22.99
N THR A 85 23.67 21.81 -22.01
CA THR A 85 24.81 20.90 -21.89
C THR A 85 24.82 19.90 -23.04
N GLU A 86 25.98 19.33 -23.37
CA GLU A 86 26.07 18.31 -24.43
C GLU A 86 25.10 17.15 -24.18
N ARG A 87 24.98 16.70 -22.91
CA ARG A 87 24.08 15.61 -22.55
C ARG A 87 22.60 15.97 -22.69
N HIS A 88 22.23 17.22 -22.42
CA HIS A 88 20.85 17.66 -22.62
C HIS A 88 20.53 17.74 -24.13
N PHE A 89 21.46 18.19 -24.95
CA PHE A 89 21.31 18.10 -26.41
C PHE A 89 21.15 16.64 -26.87
N ASP A 90 22.00 15.74 -26.35
CA ASP A 90 21.93 14.33 -26.72
C ASP A 90 20.58 13.71 -26.31
N PHE A 91 20.05 14.12 -25.16
CA PHE A 91 18.72 13.73 -24.69
C PHE A 91 17.60 14.19 -25.64
N LEU A 92 17.56 15.49 -25.97
CA LEU A 92 16.55 16.04 -26.89
C LEU A 92 16.65 15.40 -28.28
N LEU A 93 17.86 15.15 -28.78
CA LEU A 93 18.02 14.47 -30.07
C LEU A 93 17.46 13.04 -30.03
N ALA A 94 17.63 12.33 -28.92
CA ALA A 94 17.06 10.99 -28.74
C ALA A 94 15.53 11.03 -28.67
N HIS A 95 14.95 12.00 -27.95
CA HIS A 95 13.51 12.26 -27.87
C HIS A 95 12.91 12.46 -29.26
N GLU A 96 13.47 13.38 -30.05
CA GLU A 96 12.95 13.71 -31.38
C GLU A 96 13.15 12.55 -32.39
N ILE A 97 14.26 11.82 -32.31
CA ILE A 97 14.44 10.61 -33.13
C ILE A 97 13.41 9.53 -32.75
N PHE A 98 12.99 9.45 -31.49
CA PHE A 98 11.95 8.51 -31.10
C PHE A 98 10.59 8.84 -31.71
N HIS A 99 10.21 10.13 -31.82
CA HIS A 99 9.01 10.53 -32.54
C HIS A 99 9.03 10.05 -34.00
N CYS A 100 10.17 10.12 -34.69
CA CYS A 100 10.30 9.52 -36.02
C CYS A 100 10.01 8.02 -36.04
N ALA A 101 10.50 7.29 -35.05
CA ALA A 101 10.27 5.87 -34.94
C ALA A 101 8.79 5.56 -34.60
N GLN A 102 8.16 6.37 -33.75
CA GLN A 102 6.72 6.29 -33.49
C GLN A 102 5.92 6.52 -34.77
N PHE A 103 6.22 7.56 -35.57
CA PHE A 103 5.50 7.83 -36.82
C PHE A 103 5.57 6.67 -37.82
N VAL A 104 6.73 6.06 -37.94
CA VAL A 104 6.96 4.94 -38.87
C VAL A 104 6.29 3.66 -38.37
N THR A 105 6.32 3.41 -37.06
CA THR A 105 5.83 2.16 -36.48
C THR A 105 4.33 2.18 -36.21
N PHE A 106 3.81 3.32 -35.76
CA PHE A 106 2.46 3.45 -35.20
C PHE A 106 1.55 4.37 -36.04
N GLY A 107 2.11 5.16 -36.95
CA GLY A 107 1.36 6.10 -37.79
C GLY A 107 1.37 7.54 -37.24
N LEU A 108 0.59 8.42 -37.87
CA LEU A 108 0.49 9.83 -37.47
C LEU A 108 -0.15 9.95 -36.10
N ILE A 109 0.53 10.65 -35.19
CA ILE A 109 0.08 10.94 -33.83
C ILE A 109 -0.79 12.21 -33.86
N SER A 110 -1.97 12.13 -33.27
CA SER A 110 -2.93 13.22 -33.10
C SER A 110 -2.82 13.88 -31.73
N ALA A 111 -3.49 15.02 -31.55
CA ALA A 111 -3.49 15.74 -30.27
C ALA A 111 -4.00 14.90 -29.08
N ASN A 112 -4.86 13.91 -29.34
CA ASN A 112 -5.38 13.01 -28.29
C ASN A 112 -4.38 11.92 -27.85
N GLU A 113 -3.26 11.80 -28.56
CA GLU A 113 -2.24 10.77 -28.36
C GLU A 113 -0.96 11.35 -27.74
N LEU A 114 -0.91 12.67 -27.52
CA LEU A 114 0.25 13.37 -26.94
C LEU A 114 0.67 12.78 -25.59
N TRP A 115 -0.30 12.30 -24.79
CA TRP A 115 -0.03 11.75 -23.47
C TRP A 115 0.92 10.57 -23.48
N TRP A 116 0.83 9.70 -24.50
CA TRP A 116 1.73 8.56 -24.65
C TRP A 116 2.85 8.86 -25.62
N ALA A 117 2.64 9.75 -26.59
CA ALA A 117 3.68 10.14 -27.54
C ALA A 117 4.85 10.84 -26.83
N GLU A 118 4.57 11.88 -26.06
CA GLU A 118 5.59 12.68 -25.36
C GLU A 118 6.19 11.91 -24.18
N GLY A 119 5.34 11.36 -23.30
CA GLY A 119 5.84 10.63 -22.12
C GLY A 119 6.69 9.40 -22.48
N SER A 120 6.42 8.72 -23.60
CA SER A 120 7.26 7.59 -24.04
C SER A 120 8.52 8.04 -24.79
N ALA A 121 8.51 9.20 -25.45
CA ALA A 121 9.71 9.80 -26.04
C ALA A 121 10.69 10.27 -24.96
N GLU A 122 10.20 10.90 -23.90
CA GLU A 122 10.97 11.25 -22.70
C GLU A 122 11.60 9.99 -22.07
N HIS A 123 10.79 8.92 -21.91
CA HIS A 123 11.29 7.64 -21.39
C HIS A 123 12.39 7.04 -22.27
N PHE A 124 12.19 7.03 -23.59
CA PHE A 124 13.18 6.55 -24.54
C PHE A 124 14.47 7.36 -24.46
N ALA A 125 14.38 8.69 -24.38
CA ALA A 125 15.53 9.57 -24.26
C ALA A 125 16.37 9.23 -23.00
N HIS A 126 15.72 8.92 -21.87
CA HIS A 126 16.41 8.42 -20.67
C HIS A 126 17.06 7.04 -20.85
N MET A 127 16.57 6.19 -21.77
CA MET A 127 17.24 4.93 -22.13
C MET A 127 18.49 5.18 -22.98
N ALA A 128 18.39 6.08 -23.96
CA ALA A 128 19.49 6.39 -24.88
C ALA A 128 20.60 7.19 -24.19
N VAL A 129 20.22 8.12 -23.32
CA VAL A 129 21.12 9.01 -22.57
C VAL A 129 20.77 8.96 -21.08
N PRO A 130 21.27 7.96 -20.34
CA PRO A 130 21.07 7.84 -18.90
C PRO A 130 21.46 9.12 -18.15
N ASP A 131 20.75 9.43 -17.07
CA ASP A 131 21.01 10.57 -16.16
C ASP A 131 20.97 11.96 -16.82
N ALA A 132 20.42 12.07 -18.03
CA ALA A 132 20.12 13.33 -18.71
C ALA A 132 18.61 13.51 -18.82
N GLY A 133 18.16 14.74 -19.13
CA GLY A 133 16.74 15.09 -19.30
C GLY A 133 16.29 16.18 -18.34
N ASP A 134 15.01 16.52 -18.42
CA ASP A 134 14.34 17.41 -17.48
C ASP A 134 13.65 16.61 -16.37
N PHE A 135 14.15 16.75 -15.15
CA PHE A 135 13.60 16.05 -14.00
C PHE A 135 12.47 16.83 -13.31
N ASP A 136 12.20 18.08 -13.74
CA ASP A 136 11.07 18.88 -13.24
C ASP A 136 9.73 18.22 -13.61
N TRP A 137 9.70 17.44 -14.69
CA TRP A 137 8.57 16.58 -15.06
C TRP A 137 8.12 15.63 -13.95
N TYR A 138 9.01 15.20 -13.05
CA TYR A 138 8.61 14.35 -11.93
C TYR A 138 7.78 15.10 -10.90
N ALA A 139 8.15 16.36 -10.61
CA ALA A 139 7.39 17.22 -9.70
C ALA A 139 6.05 17.65 -10.32
N ASP A 140 6.04 17.88 -11.64
CA ASP A 140 4.82 18.18 -12.37
C ASP A 140 3.85 17.01 -12.42
N PHE A 141 4.36 15.78 -12.62
CA PHE A 141 3.55 14.57 -12.52
C PHE A 141 3.00 14.37 -11.11
N ASP A 142 3.81 14.54 -10.05
CA ASP A 142 3.33 14.49 -8.66
C ASP A 142 2.16 15.46 -8.48
N ARG A 143 2.31 16.72 -8.90
CA ARG A 143 1.26 17.73 -8.77
C ARG A 143 -0.02 17.36 -9.53
N ARG A 144 0.09 17.08 -10.83
CA ARG A 144 -1.06 16.92 -11.75
C ARG A 144 -1.80 15.60 -11.57
N SER A 145 -1.08 14.51 -11.30
CA SER A 145 -1.66 13.17 -11.13
C SER A 145 -2.69 13.04 -9.99
N THR A 146 -2.75 14.03 -9.08
CA THR A 146 -3.76 14.08 -8.01
C THR A 146 -5.17 14.41 -8.49
N THR A 147 -5.31 15.03 -9.67
CA THR A 147 -6.59 15.55 -10.19
C THR A 147 -6.78 15.34 -11.70
N GLU A 148 -5.71 15.14 -12.46
CA GLU A 148 -5.76 14.94 -13.91
C GLU A 148 -5.53 13.47 -14.28
N PRO A 149 -6.30 12.92 -15.23
CA PRO A 149 -6.08 11.56 -15.69
C PRO A 149 -4.79 11.48 -16.51
N LEU A 150 -4.16 10.30 -16.54
CA LEU A 150 -2.97 10.01 -17.34
C LEU A 150 -3.11 10.50 -18.80
N THR A 151 -4.29 10.35 -19.39
CA THR A 151 -4.58 10.72 -20.78
C THR A 151 -4.72 12.21 -21.05
N ALA A 152 -4.77 13.06 -20.02
CA ALA A 152 -4.81 14.53 -20.14
C ALA A 152 -3.44 15.20 -19.91
N MET A 153 -2.44 14.40 -19.56
CA MET A 153 -1.04 14.78 -19.33
C MET A 153 -0.19 14.54 -20.60
N GLN A 154 1.07 14.96 -20.62
CA GLN A 154 2.01 14.87 -21.76
C GLN A 154 3.41 14.39 -21.32
N TYR A 155 4.40 15.29 -21.20
CA TYR A 155 5.80 14.97 -20.91
C TYR A 155 5.99 14.33 -19.53
N GLU A 156 5.33 14.89 -18.52
CA GLU A 156 5.26 14.40 -17.14
C GLU A 156 4.86 12.91 -17.03
N ASN A 157 4.12 12.36 -17.99
CA ASN A 157 3.82 10.92 -18.06
C ASN A 157 5.05 10.01 -18.21
N VAL A 158 6.24 10.57 -18.42
CA VAL A 158 7.51 9.84 -18.33
C VAL A 158 7.61 8.97 -17.07
N VAL A 159 7.04 9.42 -15.95
CA VAL A 159 6.96 8.67 -14.68
C VAL A 159 6.21 7.35 -14.83
N PHE A 160 5.08 7.36 -15.54
CA PHE A 160 4.31 6.15 -15.84
C PHE A 160 5.09 5.20 -16.75
N PHE A 161 5.74 5.71 -17.79
CA PHE A 161 6.52 4.88 -18.70
C PHE A 161 7.77 4.27 -18.04
N HIS A 162 8.39 4.99 -17.11
CA HIS A 162 9.45 4.44 -16.25
C HIS A 162 8.95 3.24 -15.43
N TRP A 163 7.81 3.38 -14.76
CA TRP A 163 7.19 2.29 -14.01
C TRP A 163 6.82 1.12 -14.92
N LEU A 164 6.20 1.40 -16.08
CA LEU A 164 5.79 0.37 -17.03
C LEU A 164 7.00 -0.43 -17.52
N ASN A 165 8.10 0.24 -17.86
CA ASN A 165 9.35 -0.42 -18.22
C ASN A 165 9.90 -1.33 -17.10
N GLN A 166 9.78 -0.93 -15.82
CA GLN A 166 10.17 -1.80 -14.71
C GLN A 166 9.28 -3.06 -14.62
N GLN A 167 8.02 -3.00 -15.08
CA GLN A 167 7.11 -4.14 -15.05
C GLN A 167 7.29 -5.08 -16.25
N VAL A 168 7.39 -4.52 -17.46
CA VAL A 168 7.31 -5.30 -18.71
C VAL A 168 8.57 -5.25 -19.57
N GLY A 169 9.57 -4.47 -19.17
CA GLY A 169 10.79 -4.23 -19.93
C GLY A 169 10.58 -3.37 -21.18
N PRO A 170 11.66 -2.99 -21.87
CA PRO A 170 11.56 -2.04 -22.98
C PRO A 170 10.77 -2.56 -24.20
N ASP A 171 10.91 -3.84 -24.55
CA ASP A 171 10.08 -4.47 -25.59
C ASP A 171 8.59 -4.52 -25.19
N GLY A 172 8.31 -4.71 -23.89
CA GLY A 172 6.94 -4.63 -23.37
C GLY A 172 6.33 -3.25 -23.53
N VAL A 173 7.11 -2.19 -23.30
CA VAL A 173 6.69 -0.80 -23.57
C VAL A 173 6.39 -0.61 -25.06
N ALA A 174 7.24 -1.08 -25.96
CA ALA A 174 6.98 -1.01 -27.41
C ALA A 174 5.68 -1.71 -27.82
N ARG A 175 5.40 -2.90 -27.27
CA ARG A 175 4.15 -3.64 -27.51
C ARG A 175 2.93 -2.93 -26.93
N PHE A 176 3.08 -2.26 -25.79
CA PHE A 176 2.02 -1.41 -25.24
C PHE A 176 1.70 -0.22 -26.15
N LEU A 177 2.73 0.50 -26.65
CA LEU A 177 2.56 1.60 -27.60
C LEU A 177 1.88 1.13 -28.90
N ALA A 178 2.29 -0.02 -29.43
CA ALA A 178 1.64 -0.62 -30.60
C ALA A 178 0.14 -0.92 -30.35
N ALA A 179 -0.20 -1.38 -29.15
CA ALA A 179 -1.59 -1.64 -28.78
C ALA A 179 -2.39 -0.34 -28.65
N LEU A 180 -1.82 0.71 -28.05
CA LEU A 180 -2.44 2.04 -27.97
C LEU A 180 -2.70 2.62 -29.36
N ALA A 181 -1.73 2.56 -30.27
CA ALA A 181 -1.91 3.04 -31.65
C ALA A 181 -3.02 2.30 -32.40
N ALA A 182 -3.21 1.01 -32.11
CA ALA A 182 -4.23 0.20 -32.78
C ALA A 182 -5.63 0.33 -32.15
N GLN A 183 -5.73 0.56 -30.84
CA GLN A 183 -6.97 0.39 -30.06
C GLN A 183 -7.32 1.59 -29.15
N GLY A 184 -6.46 2.60 -29.07
CA GLY A 184 -6.60 3.75 -28.16
C GLY A 184 -6.78 3.32 -26.70
N ASP A 185 -7.70 3.99 -26.01
CA ASP A 185 -7.99 3.77 -24.58
C ASP A 185 -8.44 2.34 -24.24
N ALA A 186 -8.91 1.56 -25.22
CA ALA A 186 -9.22 0.15 -24.99
C ALA A 186 -7.96 -0.69 -24.69
N ALA A 187 -6.83 -0.36 -25.34
CA ALA A 187 -5.55 -0.98 -25.01
C ALA A 187 -5.05 -0.54 -23.64
N LEU A 188 -5.20 0.75 -23.28
CA LEU A 188 -4.84 1.25 -21.95
C LEU A 188 -5.55 0.43 -20.86
N ARG A 189 -6.88 0.23 -20.98
CA ARG A 189 -7.66 -0.59 -20.03
C ARG A 189 -7.27 -2.06 -19.99
N THR A 190 -6.79 -2.60 -21.11
CA THR A 190 -6.39 -4.01 -21.19
C THR A 190 -5.04 -4.24 -20.51
N TRP A 191 -4.11 -3.29 -20.65
CA TRP A 191 -2.74 -3.41 -20.12
C TRP A 191 -2.59 -2.84 -18.71
N VAL A 192 -3.40 -1.82 -18.38
CA VAL A 192 -3.40 -1.11 -17.11
C VAL A 192 -4.83 -1.14 -16.58
N ASP A 193 -5.20 -2.28 -16.02
CA ASP A 193 -6.44 -2.43 -15.27
C ASP A 193 -6.36 -1.70 -13.91
N THR A 194 -7.44 -1.74 -13.14
CA THR A 194 -7.52 -1.07 -11.84
C THR A 194 -6.43 -1.55 -10.86
N GLN A 195 -6.02 -2.83 -10.92
CA GLN A 195 -4.97 -3.37 -10.04
C GLN A 195 -3.58 -2.88 -10.46
N ALA A 196 -3.30 -2.86 -11.76
CA ALA A 196 -2.07 -2.30 -12.30
C ALA A 196 -1.95 -0.80 -11.99
N TRP A 197 -3.05 -0.05 -12.12
CA TRP A 197 -3.08 1.37 -11.77
C TRP A 197 -2.91 1.63 -10.25
N ALA A 198 -3.45 0.75 -9.40
CA ALA A 198 -3.17 0.75 -7.97
C ALA A 198 -1.69 0.49 -7.68
N ALA A 199 -1.08 -0.54 -8.30
CA ALA A 199 0.33 -0.85 -8.13
C ALA A 199 1.26 0.29 -8.59
N PHE A 200 0.87 1.00 -9.65
CA PHE A 200 1.54 2.25 -10.06
C PHE A 200 1.45 3.33 -8.98
N THR A 201 0.24 3.59 -8.47
CA THR A 201 -0.01 4.60 -7.44
C THR A 201 0.78 4.33 -6.17
N GLU A 202 0.84 3.07 -5.72
CA GLU A 202 1.64 2.64 -4.57
C GLU A 202 3.14 2.86 -4.83
N ALA A 203 3.64 2.50 -6.02
CA ALA A 203 5.05 2.70 -6.37
C ALA A 203 5.45 4.17 -6.46
N LEU A 204 4.53 5.04 -6.89
CA LEU A 204 4.69 6.49 -6.93
C LEU A 204 4.79 7.07 -5.51
N VAL A 205 3.86 6.72 -4.62
CA VAL A 205 3.85 7.19 -3.22
C VAL A 205 5.08 6.73 -2.46
N GLU A 206 5.60 5.54 -2.77
CA GLU A 206 6.76 4.96 -2.07
C GLU A 206 8.12 5.31 -2.70
N GLY A 207 8.14 6.06 -3.81
CA GLY A 207 9.39 6.40 -4.51
C GLY A 207 10.14 5.18 -5.05
N ARG A 208 9.40 4.13 -5.44
CA ARG A 208 9.96 2.88 -6.01
C ARG A 208 10.19 2.94 -7.52
N ILE A 209 9.74 3.99 -8.17
CA ILE A 209 9.91 4.17 -9.62
C ILE A 209 11.37 4.59 -9.90
N ARG A 210 11.94 4.03 -10.96
CA ARG A 210 13.32 4.27 -11.40
C ARG A 210 13.34 4.57 -12.88
N SER A 211 14.09 5.58 -13.30
CA SER A 211 14.41 5.78 -14.71
C SER A 211 15.27 4.62 -15.23
N PRO A 212 15.33 4.40 -16.55
CA PRO A 212 16.23 3.41 -17.17
C PRO A 212 17.70 3.54 -16.75
N GLY A 213 18.17 4.76 -16.48
CA GLY A 213 19.52 5.02 -15.97
C GLY A 213 19.73 4.70 -14.48
N GLY A 214 18.65 4.41 -13.75
CA GLY A 214 18.67 4.11 -12.31
C GLY A 214 18.38 5.30 -11.41
N VAL A 215 18.11 6.50 -11.98
CA VAL A 215 17.70 7.67 -11.20
C VAL A 215 16.37 7.37 -10.51
N THR A 216 16.29 7.73 -9.23
CA THR A 216 15.07 7.58 -8.44
C THR A 216 14.09 8.69 -8.79
N VAL A 217 12.87 8.31 -9.20
CA VAL A 217 11.75 9.25 -9.18
C VAL A 217 11.40 9.51 -7.72
N PRO A 218 11.37 10.78 -7.26
CA PRO A 218 11.01 11.12 -5.90
C PRO A 218 9.65 10.54 -5.49
N ALA A 219 9.51 10.15 -4.22
CA ALA A 219 8.23 9.77 -3.66
C ALA A 219 7.23 10.93 -3.79
N ALA A 220 5.98 10.63 -4.13
CA ALA A 220 4.93 11.64 -4.22
C ALA A 220 4.73 12.35 -2.87
N THR A 221 4.69 13.69 -2.92
CA THR A 221 4.47 14.53 -1.73
C THR A 221 3.25 15.44 -1.86
N THR A 222 2.67 15.51 -3.06
CA THR A 222 1.42 16.21 -3.30
C THR A 222 0.25 15.28 -3.04
N PHE A 223 -0.77 15.79 -2.33
CA PHE A 223 -1.97 15.03 -1.96
C PHE A 223 -3.22 15.73 -2.50
N THR A 224 -4.20 14.95 -2.96
CA THR A 224 -5.54 15.40 -3.33
C THR A 224 -6.24 16.05 -2.14
N GLY A 225 -6.02 15.54 -0.92
CA GLY A 225 -6.50 16.15 0.31
C GLY A 225 -5.61 15.83 1.52
N ASP A 226 -5.58 16.74 2.49
CA ASP A 226 -4.89 16.58 3.78
C ASP A 226 -5.92 16.81 4.90
N TYR A 227 -6.28 15.72 5.59
CA TYR A 227 -7.36 15.70 6.57
C TYR A 227 -6.83 15.40 7.97
N ILE A 228 -7.44 16.06 8.96
CA ILE A 228 -7.29 15.72 10.38
C ILE A 228 -8.47 14.84 10.78
N VAL A 229 -8.19 13.72 11.42
CA VAL A 229 -9.19 12.75 11.91
C VAL A 229 -9.09 12.71 13.44
N ASP A 230 -9.88 13.56 14.10
CA ASP A 230 -9.91 13.76 15.57
C ASP A 230 -11.27 13.39 16.20
N ASP A 231 -12.32 13.39 15.37
CA ASP A 231 -13.67 12.93 15.66
C ASP A 231 -14.26 12.12 14.49
N THR A 232 -15.54 11.79 14.59
CA THR A 232 -16.28 11.12 13.53
C THR A 232 -16.32 11.98 12.27
N VAL A 233 -15.80 11.43 11.17
CA VAL A 233 -15.69 12.16 9.91
C VAL A 233 -15.97 11.23 8.73
N ASP A 234 -16.73 11.76 7.77
CA ASP A 234 -16.93 11.16 6.46
C ASP A 234 -16.01 11.86 5.46
N LEU A 235 -15.03 11.13 4.93
CA LEU A 235 -14.09 11.66 3.95
C LEU A 235 -14.51 11.27 2.53
N PRO A 236 -14.90 12.24 1.68
CA PRO A 236 -15.15 11.95 0.28
C PRO A 236 -13.83 11.62 -0.43
N ILE A 237 -13.88 10.58 -1.25
CA ILE A 237 -12.78 10.12 -2.09
C ILE A 237 -13.25 10.24 -3.53
N ASP A 238 -12.69 11.23 -4.23
CA ASP A 238 -12.93 11.44 -5.66
C ASP A 238 -12.08 10.43 -6.44
N ILE A 239 -12.75 9.54 -7.19
CA ILE A 239 -12.09 8.49 -7.96
C ILE A 239 -12.44 8.67 -9.44
N ALA A 240 -11.43 8.93 -10.25
CA ALA A 240 -11.57 9.05 -11.69
C ALA A 240 -10.59 8.10 -12.41
N PRO A 241 -10.93 7.65 -13.63
CA PRO A 241 -10.10 6.72 -14.37
C PRO A 241 -8.70 7.29 -14.60
N TYR A 242 -7.68 6.52 -14.24
CA TYR A 242 -6.28 6.91 -14.41
C TYR A 242 -5.86 8.20 -13.71
N VAL A 243 -6.56 8.59 -12.64
CA VAL A 243 -6.10 9.59 -11.67
C VAL A 243 -5.49 8.86 -10.47
N ALA A 244 -4.33 9.31 -10.00
CA ALA A 244 -3.64 8.74 -8.84
C ALA A 244 -4.05 9.51 -7.57
N SER A 245 -5.35 9.53 -7.27
CA SER A 245 -5.89 10.30 -6.13
C SER A 245 -5.35 9.74 -4.81
N ARG A 246 -4.86 10.62 -3.94
CA ARG A 246 -4.19 10.22 -2.70
C ARG A 246 -4.39 11.26 -1.60
N TYR A 247 -4.60 10.78 -0.39
CA TYR A 247 -5.07 11.57 0.73
C TYR A 247 -4.16 11.32 1.93
N LYS A 248 -3.72 12.41 2.56
CA LYS A 248 -2.97 12.36 3.79
C LYS A 248 -3.93 12.45 4.97
N LEU A 249 -3.94 11.44 5.82
CA LEU A 249 -4.81 11.35 6.99
C LEU A 249 -3.97 11.49 8.24
N ARG A 250 -4.18 12.57 9.00
CA ARG A 250 -3.51 12.84 10.27
C ARG A 250 -4.47 12.52 11.40
N PHE A 251 -4.21 11.44 12.12
CA PHE A 251 -5.03 11.06 13.25
C PHE A 251 -4.40 11.59 14.54
N ASP A 252 -5.22 12.24 15.35
CA ASP A 252 -4.83 12.61 16.71
C ASP A 252 -4.62 11.35 17.55
N LYS A 253 -3.69 11.44 18.51
CA LYS A 253 -3.40 10.34 19.43
C LYS A 253 -4.61 9.97 20.29
N GLU A 254 -4.54 8.77 20.86
CA GLU A 254 -5.46 8.29 21.90
C GLU A 254 -6.93 8.22 21.42
N LYS A 255 -7.13 7.68 20.23
CA LYS A 255 -8.43 7.48 19.57
C LYS A 255 -8.54 6.09 18.96
N HIS A 256 -9.77 5.58 18.94
CA HIS A 256 -10.17 4.42 18.18
C HIS A 256 -11.27 4.81 17.21
N PHE A 257 -11.15 4.40 15.96
CA PHE A 257 -12.15 4.61 14.93
C PHE A 257 -12.55 3.26 14.34
N GLU A 258 -13.86 3.04 14.20
CA GLU A 258 -14.37 2.07 13.24
C GLU A 258 -14.25 2.70 11.85
N VAL A 259 -13.69 1.97 10.89
CA VAL A 259 -13.59 2.44 9.52
C VAL A 259 -14.66 1.74 8.69
N ARG A 260 -15.39 2.52 7.91
CA ARG A 260 -16.38 2.00 6.96
C ARG A 260 -16.09 2.56 5.59
N LEU A 261 -16.16 1.70 4.59
CA LEU A 261 -16.17 2.10 3.20
C LEU A 261 -17.63 2.18 2.74
N GLY A 262 -18.01 3.30 2.13
CA GLY A 262 -19.23 3.42 1.34
C GLY A 262 -19.16 2.59 0.05
N THR A 263 -19.99 2.92 -0.93
CA THR A 263 -19.91 2.28 -2.25
C THR A 263 -18.60 2.66 -2.95
N ALA A 264 -17.91 1.70 -3.55
CA ALA A 264 -16.70 1.89 -4.34
C ALA A 264 -16.70 0.96 -5.57
N ASP A 265 -17.87 0.84 -6.22
CA ASP A 265 -18.07 -0.12 -7.32
C ASP A 265 -17.04 0.09 -8.44
N GLY A 266 -16.24 -0.95 -8.72
CA GLY A 266 -15.20 -0.91 -9.76
C GLY A 266 -13.94 -0.10 -9.40
N ALA A 267 -13.82 0.38 -8.17
CA ALA A 267 -12.64 1.07 -7.67
C ALA A 267 -11.92 0.28 -6.58
N LEU A 268 -10.65 0.61 -6.39
CA LEU A 268 -9.86 0.18 -5.24
C LEU A 268 -9.63 1.36 -4.33
N VAL A 269 -9.89 1.14 -3.04
CA VAL A 269 -9.60 2.08 -1.98
C VAL A 269 -8.73 1.37 -0.96
N ARG A 270 -7.52 1.92 -0.73
CA ARG A 270 -6.55 1.35 0.22
C ARG A 270 -6.05 2.39 1.19
N LEU A 271 -5.56 1.90 2.32
CA LEU A 271 -4.96 2.69 3.40
C LEU A 271 -3.65 2.05 3.80
N GLN A 272 -2.63 2.87 4.06
CA GLN A 272 -1.39 2.40 4.67
C GLN A 272 -1.62 2.02 6.14
N ASP A 273 -1.07 0.89 6.54
CA ASP A 273 -0.92 0.53 7.95
C ASP A 273 0.28 1.23 8.61
N ASP A 274 0.55 0.91 9.87
CA ASP A 274 1.64 1.53 10.64
C ASP A 274 3.03 1.09 10.15
N ALA A 275 3.11 0.01 9.37
CA ALA A 275 4.33 -0.43 8.68
C ALA A 275 4.46 0.17 7.27
N ALA A 276 3.61 1.16 6.93
CA ALA A 276 3.48 1.75 5.60
C ALA A 276 3.15 0.73 4.49
N THR A 277 2.53 -0.40 4.85
CA THR A 277 2.10 -1.42 3.89
C THR A 277 0.66 -1.13 3.45
N TRP A 278 0.39 -1.32 2.16
CA TRP A 278 -0.95 -1.14 1.59
C TRP A 278 -1.83 -2.35 1.84
N SER A 279 -3.02 -2.11 2.36
CA SER A 279 -4.06 -3.11 2.48
C SER A 279 -5.44 -2.52 2.19
N ASP A 280 -6.45 -3.38 2.08
CA ASP A 280 -7.84 -2.95 2.15
C ASP A 280 -8.08 -2.22 3.48
N LEU A 281 -9.12 -1.39 3.53
CA LEU A 281 -9.41 -0.63 4.74
C LEU A 281 -9.57 -1.56 5.95
N PRO A 282 -8.80 -1.35 7.05
CA PRO A 282 -8.94 -2.15 8.25
C PRO A 282 -10.31 -1.87 8.86
N LEU A 283 -10.87 -2.81 9.63
CA LEU A 283 -12.13 -2.57 10.34
C LEU A 283 -12.00 -1.44 11.37
N PHE A 284 -10.80 -1.28 11.93
CA PHE A 284 -10.51 -0.28 12.95
C PHE A 284 -9.16 0.38 12.73
N VAL A 285 -9.07 1.64 13.15
CA VAL A 285 -7.82 2.39 13.27
C VAL A 285 -7.67 2.80 14.73
N SER A 286 -6.52 2.46 15.30
CA SER A 286 -6.10 2.96 16.60
C SER A 286 -4.88 3.86 16.47
N THR A 287 -4.80 4.81 17.40
CA THR A 287 -3.78 5.86 17.48
C THR A 287 -3.17 5.89 18.89
N CYS A 288 -3.12 4.71 19.51
CA CYS A 288 -2.67 4.51 20.86
C CYS A 288 -1.18 4.09 20.89
N PRO A 289 -0.26 4.84 21.54
CA PRO A 289 -0.42 6.15 22.19
C PRO A 289 -0.06 7.35 21.29
N ASP A 290 0.35 7.09 20.04
CA ASP A 290 0.97 8.09 19.18
C ASP A 290 0.00 8.60 18.12
N ALA A 291 0.14 9.89 17.78
CA ALA A 291 -0.52 10.42 16.60
C ALA A 291 0.08 9.73 15.36
N VAL A 292 -0.77 9.26 14.47
CA VAL A 292 -0.33 8.54 13.26
C VAL A 292 -0.73 9.33 12.02
N THR A 293 0.17 9.34 11.04
CA THR A 293 -0.14 9.83 9.70
C THR A 293 -0.20 8.62 8.78
N ARG A 294 -1.30 8.45 8.07
CA ARG A 294 -1.49 7.39 7.08
C ARG A 294 -1.83 8.00 5.73
N ILE A 295 -1.52 7.28 4.66
CA ILE A 295 -1.92 7.67 3.31
C ILE A 295 -3.03 6.73 2.85
N ALA A 296 -4.10 7.30 2.32
CA ALA A 296 -5.14 6.55 1.61
C ALA A 296 -5.11 6.91 0.12
N TYR A 297 -5.58 6.01 -0.74
CA TYR A 297 -5.82 6.33 -2.15
C TYR A 297 -7.15 5.72 -2.62
N GLY A 298 -7.70 6.29 -3.69
CA GLY A 298 -8.83 5.74 -4.42
C GLY A 298 -8.55 5.77 -5.92
N VAL A 299 -8.62 4.62 -6.58
CA VAL A 299 -8.23 4.50 -7.99
C VAL A 299 -9.16 3.58 -8.79
N THR A 300 -9.28 3.85 -10.08
CA THR A 300 -9.99 3.00 -11.04
C THR A 300 -9.37 3.13 -12.44
N ALA A 301 -9.53 2.11 -13.26
CA ALA A 301 -9.29 2.16 -14.71
C ALA A 301 -10.60 2.28 -15.51
N ASP A 302 -11.76 2.21 -14.85
CA ASP A 302 -13.07 2.07 -15.49
C ASP A 302 -13.81 3.40 -15.59
N ALA A 303 -14.92 3.57 -14.87
CA ALA A 303 -15.72 4.78 -14.87
C ALA A 303 -15.47 5.60 -13.60
N PRO A 304 -15.64 6.94 -13.65
CA PRO A 304 -15.61 7.74 -12.43
C PRO A 304 -16.59 7.22 -11.40
N THR A 305 -16.16 7.16 -10.15
CA THR A 305 -16.97 6.71 -9.02
C THR A 305 -16.63 7.55 -7.80
N ALA A 306 -17.56 7.61 -6.85
CA ALA A 306 -17.34 8.29 -5.59
C ALA A 306 -17.31 7.25 -4.49
N ALA A 307 -16.31 7.34 -3.62
CA ALA A 307 -16.27 6.57 -2.38
C ALA A 307 -16.30 7.51 -1.19
N THR A 308 -16.69 6.97 -0.03
CA THR A 308 -16.60 7.68 1.24
C THR A 308 -15.94 6.77 2.24
N ILE A 309 -14.87 7.24 2.88
CA ILE A 309 -14.27 6.56 4.02
C ILE A 309 -14.82 7.24 5.27
N SER A 310 -15.65 6.53 6.01
CA SER A 310 -16.19 6.99 7.29
C SER A 310 -15.28 6.50 8.42
N PHE A 311 -14.71 7.42 9.17
CA PHE A 311 -14.05 7.14 10.43
C PHE A 311 -15.04 7.45 11.55
N VAL A 312 -15.59 6.43 12.19
CA VAL A 312 -16.56 6.58 13.29
C VAL A 312 -15.83 6.41 14.61
N LYS A 313 -15.73 7.49 15.38
CA LYS A 313 -15.04 7.46 16.67
C LYS A 313 -15.77 6.56 17.66
N LEU A 314 -15.03 5.65 18.27
CA LEU A 314 -15.54 4.69 19.23
C LEU A 314 -15.26 5.15 20.66
N GLY A 315 -16.34 5.23 21.45
CA GLY A 315 -16.29 5.50 22.88
C GLY A 315 -15.74 6.87 23.28
N THR A 316 -15.70 7.11 24.58
CA THR A 316 -15.05 8.26 25.23
C THR A 316 -13.87 7.77 26.07
N GLY A 317 -12.84 8.60 26.28
CA GLY A 317 -11.75 8.30 27.22
C GLY A 317 -10.39 7.90 26.64
N GLY A 318 -10.26 7.74 25.31
CA GLY A 318 -8.99 7.73 24.57
C GLY A 318 -7.80 7.04 25.26
N ALA A 319 -7.00 7.82 26.01
CA ALA A 319 -5.82 7.36 26.75
C ALA A 319 -6.10 6.19 27.70
N ALA A 320 -7.25 6.21 28.39
CA ALA A 320 -7.63 5.18 29.35
C ALA A 320 -7.86 3.82 28.69
N ALA A 321 -8.19 3.80 27.41
CA ALA A 321 -8.36 2.56 26.66
C ALA A 321 -7.08 2.11 25.94
N CYS A 322 -6.16 3.03 25.62
CA CYS A 322 -4.89 2.70 24.98
C CYS A 322 -4.03 1.72 25.76
N CYS A 323 -4.19 1.66 27.08
CA CYS A 323 -3.48 0.68 27.89
C CYS A 323 -3.97 -0.75 27.68
N LEU A 324 -5.06 -1.02 26.95
CA LEU A 324 -5.45 -2.38 26.58
C LEU A 324 -4.56 -2.97 25.51
N GLU A 325 -4.12 -2.15 24.55
CA GLU A 325 -3.40 -2.64 23.38
C GLU A 325 -2.03 -3.24 23.72
N GLY A 326 -1.78 -4.45 23.23
CA GLY A 326 -0.56 -5.19 23.41
C GLY A 326 -0.78 -6.65 23.77
N ALA A 327 0.31 -7.31 24.14
CA ALA A 327 0.32 -8.69 24.60
C ALA A 327 0.51 -8.76 26.12
N TRP A 328 -0.35 -9.54 26.76
CA TRP A 328 -0.49 -9.65 28.21
C TRP A 328 -0.33 -11.10 28.64
N THR A 329 0.33 -11.32 29.76
CA THR A 329 0.58 -12.66 30.34
C THR A 329 -0.11 -12.74 31.70
N ALA A 330 -0.88 -13.81 31.92
CA ALA A 330 -1.59 -14.04 33.17
C ALA A 330 -0.61 -14.11 34.36
N THR A 331 -0.95 -13.47 35.47
CA THR A 331 -0.16 -13.57 36.71
C THR A 331 -0.34 -14.93 37.39
N PRO A 332 0.53 -15.32 38.34
CA PRO A 332 0.35 -16.54 39.12
C PRO A 332 -1.02 -16.66 39.78
N GLU A 333 -1.58 -15.55 40.26
CA GLU A 333 -2.90 -15.49 40.88
C GLU A 333 -4.01 -15.83 39.87
N THR A 334 -3.94 -15.25 38.67
CA THR A 334 -4.87 -15.56 37.58
C THR A 334 -4.77 -17.02 37.14
N LEU A 335 -3.55 -17.55 36.98
CA LEU A 335 -3.33 -18.95 36.62
C LEU A 335 -3.90 -19.92 37.68
N ALA A 336 -3.75 -19.58 38.96
CA ALA A 336 -4.31 -20.34 40.08
C ALA A 336 -5.85 -20.24 40.13
N GLY A 337 -6.43 -19.06 39.94
CA GLY A 337 -7.88 -18.86 39.88
C GLY A 337 -8.53 -19.59 38.70
N LEU A 338 -7.88 -19.59 37.53
CA LEU A 338 -8.34 -20.37 36.38
C LEU A 338 -8.32 -21.87 36.68
N ALA A 339 -7.36 -22.34 37.48
CA ALA A 339 -7.34 -23.74 37.92
C ALA A 339 -8.46 -24.05 38.93
N SER A 340 -8.81 -23.14 39.82
CA SER A 340 -9.89 -23.37 40.80
C SER A 340 -11.27 -23.47 40.15
N PHE A 341 -11.48 -22.92 38.95
CA PHE A 341 -12.71 -23.11 38.18
C PHE A 341 -13.04 -24.60 37.94
N GLY A 342 -12.04 -25.46 37.76
CA GLY A 342 -12.24 -26.91 37.66
C GLY A 342 -12.92 -27.49 38.92
N ALA A 343 -12.60 -26.95 40.09
CA ALA A 343 -13.22 -27.35 41.35
C ALA A 343 -14.64 -26.79 41.50
N GLU A 344 -14.95 -25.63 40.90
CA GLU A 344 -16.32 -25.09 40.89
C GLU A 344 -17.25 -25.90 39.99
N GLN A 345 -16.77 -26.33 38.82
CA GLN A 345 -17.53 -27.16 37.88
C GLN A 345 -17.70 -28.60 38.39
N GLY A 346 -16.63 -29.21 38.92
CA GLY A 346 -16.65 -30.60 39.41
C GLY A 346 -17.07 -30.75 40.89
N GLY A 347 -17.05 -29.65 41.65
CA GLY A 347 -17.34 -29.60 43.07
C GLY A 347 -18.74 -30.08 43.46
N PRO A 348 -19.82 -29.66 42.77
CA PRO A 348 -21.17 -30.15 43.05
C PRO A 348 -21.29 -31.67 42.94
N ALA A 349 -20.65 -32.29 41.94
CA ALA A 349 -20.65 -33.74 41.78
C ALA A 349 -19.87 -34.44 42.91
N ALA A 350 -18.70 -33.90 43.28
CA ALA A 350 -17.92 -34.39 44.41
C ALA A 350 -18.68 -34.24 45.74
N ALA A 351 -19.37 -33.12 45.95
CA ALA A 351 -20.16 -32.83 47.14
C ALA A 351 -21.38 -33.76 47.27
N MET A 352 -22.09 -34.04 46.16
CA MET A 352 -23.17 -35.05 46.16
C MET A 352 -22.67 -36.45 46.50
N ALA A 353 -21.41 -36.76 46.20
CA ALA A 353 -20.75 -38.00 46.59
C ALA A 353 -20.12 -37.95 48.00
N GLY A 354 -20.49 -36.97 48.84
CA GLY A 354 -20.01 -36.84 50.21
C GLY A 354 -18.54 -36.45 50.31
N GLY A 355 -18.04 -35.71 49.31
CA GLY A 355 -16.63 -35.38 49.14
C GLY A 355 -16.35 -33.90 48.90
N GLU A 356 -15.07 -33.59 48.69
CA GLU A 356 -14.57 -32.27 48.31
C GLU A 356 -13.68 -32.38 47.07
N MET A 357 -13.63 -31.33 46.25
CA MET A 357 -12.70 -31.23 45.12
C MET A 357 -11.87 -29.96 45.28
N SER A 358 -10.56 -30.07 45.11
CA SER A 358 -9.64 -28.95 45.06
C SER A 358 -8.79 -29.02 43.80
N CYS A 359 -8.64 -27.91 43.10
CA CYS A 359 -7.81 -27.82 41.90
C CYS A 359 -6.70 -26.79 42.10
N SER A 360 -5.51 -27.09 41.59
CA SER A 360 -4.34 -26.22 41.63
C SER A 360 -3.69 -26.11 40.26
N TYR A 361 -3.13 -24.95 39.98
CA TYR A 361 -2.30 -24.73 38.79
C TYR A 361 -1.01 -25.57 38.84
N SER A 362 -0.65 -26.19 37.73
CA SER A 362 0.51 -27.10 37.66
C SER A 362 1.44 -26.85 36.46
N GLY A 363 1.20 -25.83 35.62
CA GLY A 363 2.09 -25.45 34.52
C GLY A 363 1.39 -24.84 33.31
N GLY A 364 2.18 -24.41 32.32
CA GLY A 364 1.69 -23.75 31.09
C GLY A 364 1.63 -22.23 31.18
N ALA A 365 0.91 -21.60 30.25
CA ALA A 365 0.70 -20.16 30.26
C ALA A 365 -0.68 -19.79 29.71
N VAL A 366 -1.13 -18.59 30.07
CA VAL A 366 -2.31 -17.96 29.48
C VAL A 366 -1.91 -16.56 29.02
N ARG A 367 -2.21 -16.24 27.76
CA ARG A 367 -1.88 -14.96 27.14
C ARG A 367 -3.14 -14.30 26.60
N LEU A 368 -3.19 -12.99 26.68
CA LEU A 368 -4.27 -12.17 26.15
C LEU A 368 -3.65 -11.09 25.24
N THR A 369 -4.18 -10.93 24.04
CA THR A 369 -3.72 -9.90 23.09
C THR A 369 -4.88 -8.99 22.69
N PHE A 370 -4.59 -7.70 22.57
CA PHE A 370 -5.45 -6.69 21.96
C PHE A 370 -4.62 -5.92 20.93
N ALA A 371 -4.94 -6.04 19.65
CA ALA A 371 -4.33 -5.30 18.57
C ALA A 371 -5.15 -4.04 18.24
N GLY A 372 -4.48 -2.98 17.79
CA GLY A 372 -5.09 -1.68 17.47
C GLY A 372 -6.00 -1.71 16.25
N ASP A 373 -5.95 -2.77 15.45
CA ASP A 373 -6.89 -3.07 14.35
C ASP A 373 -8.21 -3.70 14.86
N GLY A 374 -8.41 -3.76 16.18
CA GLY A 374 -9.63 -4.25 16.82
C GLY A 374 -9.69 -5.77 16.96
N TYR A 375 -8.63 -6.51 16.63
CA TYR A 375 -8.55 -7.95 16.88
C TYR A 375 -7.92 -8.26 18.24
N GLY A 376 -8.30 -9.38 18.83
CA GLY A 376 -7.73 -9.88 20.07
C GLY A 376 -7.81 -11.39 20.18
N ALA A 377 -6.99 -11.96 21.05
CA ALA A 377 -6.98 -13.40 21.28
C ALA A 377 -6.70 -13.74 22.74
N LEU A 378 -7.44 -14.69 23.29
CA LEU A 378 -7.12 -15.36 24.56
C LEU A 378 -6.57 -16.74 24.26
N THR A 379 -5.29 -16.96 24.57
CA THR A 379 -4.57 -18.19 24.25
C THR A 379 -4.19 -18.93 25.52
N PHE A 380 -4.59 -20.19 25.59
CA PHE A 380 -4.11 -21.16 26.56
C PHE A 380 -2.97 -21.95 25.94
N ASP A 381 -1.76 -21.80 26.48
CA ASP A 381 -0.55 -22.49 26.05
C ASP A 381 -0.21 -23.59 27.06
N GLY A 382 -0.95 -24.70 26.97
CA GLY A 382 -0.77 -25.85 27.86
C GLY A 382 -1.10 -25.56 29.32
N HIS A 383 -2.06 -24.68 29.60
CA HIS A 383 -2.50 -24.39 30.98
C HIS A 383 -2.94 -25.69 31.66
N ALA A 384 -2.18 -26.09 32.66
CA ALA A 384 -2.29 -27.38 33.32
C ALA A 384 -2.85 -27.23 34.72
N THR A 385 -3.80 -28.09 35.05
CA THR A 385 -4.50 -28.12 36.34
C THR A 385 -4.38 -29.51 36.95
N ALA A 386 -4.09 -29.59 38.25
CA ALA A 386 -4.19 -30.82 39.01
C ALA A 386 -5.37 -30.71 39.98
N CYS A 387 -6.36 -31.58 39.83
CA CYS A 387 -7.56 -31.63 40.65
C CYS A 387 -7.58 -32.89 41.49
N THR A 388 -7.74 -32.75 42.80
CA THR A 388 -7.91 -33.85 43.73
C THR A 388 -9.33 -33.84 44.29
N ALA A 389 -10.06 -34.92 44.04
CA ALA A 389 -11.37 -35.18 44.64
C ALA A 389 -11.23 -36.21 45.77
N ARG A 390 -11.73 -35.90 46.96
CA ARG A 390 -11.78 -36.82 48.10
C ARG A 390 -13.21 -37.25 48.34
N MET A 391 -13.50 -38.55 48.27
CA MET A 391 -14.83 -39.11 48.46
C MET A 391 -14.72 -40.35 49.35
N HIS A 392 -15.50 -40.43 50.44
CA HIS A 392 -15.56 -41.60 51.33
C HIS A 392 -14.18 -42.16 51.79
N GLY A 393 -13.21 -41.28 52.07
CA GLY A 393 -11.85 -41.68 52.50
C GLY A 393 -10.91 -42.10 51.37
N GLN A 394 -11.35 -42.08 50.11
CA GLN A 394 -10.52 -42.28 48.92
C GLN A 394 -10.19 -40.95 48.26
N SER A 395 -9.00 -40.85 47.66
CA SER A 395 -8.53 -39.66 46.94
C SER A 395 -8.27 -40.01 45.49
N ILE A 396 -8.89 -39.25 44.58
CA ILE A 396 -8.71 -39.37 43.13
C ILE A 396 -8.05 -38.10 42.63
N THR A 397 -6.89 -38.24 41.99
CA THR A 397 -6.22 -37.11 41.33
C THR A 397 -6.43 -37.20 39.82
N THR A 398 -6.85 -36.09 39.23
CA THR A 398 -6.96 -35.89 37.80
C THR A 398 -6.05 -34.75 37.39
N THR A 399 -5.43 -34.86 36.23
CA THR A 399 -4.67 -33.74 35.64
C THR A 399 -5.32 -33.34 34.33
N GLY A 400 -5.55 -32.05 34.16
CA GLY A 400 -6.09 -31.44 32.96
C GLY A 400 -5.02 -30.60 32.26
N THR A 401 -5.02 -30.56 30.93
CA THR A 401 -4.26 -29.57 30.16
C THR A 401 -5.18 -28.93 29.13
N ARG A 402 -5.18 -27.60 29.10
CA ARG A 402 -5.95 -26.77 28.18
C ARG A 402 -5.01 -26.07 27.18
N SER A 403 -5.24 -26.30 25.89
CA SER A 403 -4.46 -25.69 24.81
C SER A 403 -5.34 -25.21 23.66
N GLY A 404 -5.13 -23.97 23.19
CA GLY A 404 -5.82 -23.38 22.05
C GLY A 404 -6.12 -21.89 22.24
N SER A 405 -6.89 -21.29 21.33
CA SER A 405 -7.23 -19.87 21.37
C SER A 405 -8.74 -19.61 21.23
N PHE A 406 -9.14 -18.46 21.77
CA PHE A 406 -10.38 -17.78 21.46
C PHE A 406 -10.05 -16.46 20.80
N ASP A 407 -10.39 -16.34 19.52
CA ASP A 407 -10.15 -15.13 18.74
C ASP A 407 -11.42 -14.28 18.73
N PHE A 408 -11.26 -12.98 18.92
CA PHE A 408 -12.35 -12.02 19.01
C PHE A 408 -12.00 -10.70 18.36
N THR A 409 -13.03 -9.93 18.02
CA THR A 409 -12.92 -8.49 17.78
C THR A 409 -13.38 -7.75 19.03
N TRP A 410 -12.81 -6.58 19.28
CA TRP A 410 -13.13 -5.77 20.46
C TRP A 410 -13.25 -4.30 20.10
N THR A 411 -14.05 -3.60 20.89
CA THR A 411 -14.26 -2.16 20.76
C THR A 411 -14.43 -1.52 22.13
N VAL A 412 -13.91 -0.31 22.30
CA VAL A 412 -14.06 0.45 23.54
C VAL A 412 -15.45 1.09 23.55
N ALA A 413 -16.26 0.73 24.54
CA ALA A 413 -17.57 1.34 24.73
C ALA A 413 -17.46 2.63 25.55
N ASP A 414 -16.67 2.59 26.63
CA ASP A 414 -16.36 3.72 27.50
C ASP A 414 -15.02 3.47 28.19
N GLY A 415 -13.97 4.14 27.71
CA GLY A 415 -12.62 3.99 28.23
C GLY A 415 -12.44 4.57 29.62
N GLU A 416 -13.12 5.67 29.97
CA GLU A 416 -13.04 6.25 31.31
C GLU A 416 -13.69 5.34 32.36
N ALA A 417 -14.80 4.70 32.01
CA ALA A 417 -15.44 3.72 32.86
C ALA A 417 -14.79 2.33 32.83
N GLY A 418 -13.74 2.13 32.01
CA GLY A 418 -13.08 0.84 31.86
C GLY A 418 -13.99 -0.22 31.27
N ARG A 419 -14.76 0.10 30.23
CA ARG A 419 -15.74 -0.80 29.60
C ARG A 419 -15.47 -0.96 28.10
N ALA A 420 -15.39 -2.21 27.67
CA ALA A 420 -15.26 -2.57 26.28
C ALA A 420 -16.24 -3.69 25.92
N SER A 421 -16.56 -3.80 24.64
CA SER A 421 -17.32 -4.91 24.06
C SER A 421 -16.41 -5.81 23.25
N TYR A 422 -16.81 -7.08 23.13
CA TYR A 422 -16.14 -8.02 22.26
C TYR A 422 -17.16 -8.87 21.51
N THR A 423 -16.80 -9.31 20.31
CA THR A 423 -17.55 -10.30 19.54
C THR A 423 -16.60 -11.38 19.05
N GLY A 424 -17.01 -12.64 19.05
CA GLY A 424 -16.11 -13.74 18.67
C GLY A 424 -16.87 -14.95 18.16
N ASN A 425 -16.26 -15.61 17.17
CA ASN A 425 -16.86 -16.61 16.30
C ASN A 425 -15.98 -17.87 16.11
N SER A 426 -14.76 -17.89 16.67
CA SER A 426 -13.86 -19.04 16.60
C SER A 426 -13.31 -19.41 17.98
N VAL A 427 -13.76 -20.55 18.50
CA VAL A 427 -13.20 -21.19 19.69
C VAL A 427 -12.58 -22.49 19.21
N VAL A 428 -11.26 -22.62 19.32
CA VAL A 428 -10.53 -23.85 19.00
C VAL A 428 -9.59 -24.17 20.14
N TRP A 429 -10.02 -25.04 21.04
CA TRP A 429 -9.13 -25.54 22.09
C TRP A 429 -9.48 -26.96 22.52
N THR A 430 -8.46 -27.64 23.02
CA THR A 430 -8.53 -29.03 23.46
C THR A 430 -8.28 -29.12 24.96
N MET A 431 -9.04 -29.99 25.63
CA MET A 431 -8.83 -30.37 27.01
C MET A 431 -8.45 -31.84 27.07
N ALA A 432 -7.27 -32.15 27.61
CA ALA A 432 -6.88 -33.52 27.92
C ALA A 432 -7.00 -33.75 29.42
N ILE A 433 -7.89 -34.65 29.85
CA ILE A 433 -8.05 -35.06 31.24
C ILE A 433 -7.45 -36.46 31.41
N LYS A 434 -6.56 -36.61 32.39
CA LYS A 434 -5.98 -37.90 32.77
C LYS A 434 -6.51 -38.34 34.14
N LEU A 435 -7.04 -39.56 34.18
CA LEU A 435 -7.48 -40.26 35.39
C LEU A 435 -6.74 -41.60 35.46
N GLY A 436 -5.65 -41.66 36.25
CA GLY A 436 -4.78 -42.83 36.27
C GLY A 436 -4.18 -43.12 34.89
N PRO A 437 -4.37 -44.33 34.30
CA PRO A 437 -3.88 -44.65 32.95
C PRO A 437 -4.78 -44.15 31.83
N VAL A 438 -6.01 -43.71 32.13
CA VAL A 438 -6.98 -43.26 31.12
C VAL A 438 -6.74 -41.80 30.79
N VAL A 439 -6.66 -41.48 29.50
CA VAL A 439 -6.64 -40.10 28.99
C VAL A 439 -7.87 -39.90 28.12
N GLN A 440 -8.66 -38.87 28.44
CA GLN A 440 -9.79 -38.43 27.65
C GLN A 440 -9.47 -37.05 27.06
N THR A 441 -9.55 -36.93 25.74
CA THR A 441 -9.38 -35.65 25.05
C THR A 441 -10.74 -35.16 24.57
N MET A 442 -11.04 -33.89 24.82
CA MET A 442 -12.26 -33.21 24.37
C MET A 442 -11.88 -31.96 23.59
N SER A 443 -12.58 -31.70 22.49
CA SER A 443 -12.44 -30.47 21.71
C SER A 443 -13.65 -29.57 21.93
N ASN A 444 -13.42 -28.28 22.14
CA ASN A 444 -14.45 -27.26 22.37
C ASN A 444 -15.47 -27.59 23.50
N PRO A 445 -15.02 -28.01 24.70
CA PRO A 445 -15.94 -28.45 25.74
C PRO A 445 -16.70 -27.31 26.44
N ASP A 446 -16.29 -26.04 26.28
CA ASP A 446 -17.01 -24.89 26.83
C ASP A 446 -18.03 -24.36 25.82
N ALA A 447 -19.32 -24.48 26.16
CA ALA A 447 -20.32 -23.55 25.64
C ALA A 447 -19.98 -22.18 26.21
N GLY A 448 -19.26 -21.37 25.44
CA GLY A 448 -18.87 -20.02 25.83
C GLY A 448 -20.02 -19.20 26.41
N PRO A 449 -19.72 -18.09 27.11
CA PRO A 449 -20.78 -17.15 27.51
C PRO A 449 -21.69 -16.84 26.32
N SER A 450 -22.99 -16.76 26.61
CA SER A 450 -24.02 -16.35 25.65
C SER A 450 -23.58 -15.09 24.91
N THR A 451 -23.69 -15.09 23.58
CA THR A 451 -23.44 -13.97 22.66
C THR A 451 -24.29 -12.71 22.91
N ARG A 452 -25.03 -12.64 24.03
CA ARG A 452 -26.01 -11.60 24.37
C ARG A 452 -25.54 -10.63 25.45
N THR A 453 -24.40 -10.87 26.11
CA THR A 453 -23.77 -9.94 27.07
C THR A 453 -22.35 -9.62 26.61
N ASN A 454 -22.23 -8.85 25.53
CA ASN A 454 -20.96 -8.55 24.86
C ASN A 454 -20.25 -7.38 25.54
N GLY A 455 -19.72 -7.59 26.75
CA GLY A 455 -18.97 -6.57 27.47
C GLY A 455 -18.01 -7.14 28.49
N PHE A 456 -16.82 -6.53 28.61
CA PHE A 456 -15.88 -6.76 29.69
C PHE A 456 -15.52 -5.44 30.38
N ALA A 457 -15.26 -5.52 31.68
CA ALA A 457 -14.67 -4.44 32.44
C ALA A 457 -13.16 -4.60 32.45
N PHE A 458 -12.43 -3.49 32.42
CA PHE A 458 -10.99 -3.47 32.47
C PHE A 458 -10.47 -2.28 33.29
N ALA A 459 -9.30 -2.46 33.89
CA ALA A 459 -8.48 -1.39 34.42
C ALA A 459 -7.04 -1.69 34.05
N CYS A 460 -6.37 -0.78 33.33
CA CYS A 460 -5.01 -1.02 32.88
C CYS A 460 -4.08 0.15 33.15
N THR A 461 -2.79 -0.20 33.20
CA THR A 461 -1.66 0.71 33.19
C THR A 461 -0.72 0.28 32.07
N GLU A 462 0.46 0.89 31.95
CA GLU A 462 1.46 0.42 31.00
C GLU A 462 1.97 -1.01 31.27
N THR A 463 1.82 -1.55 32.48
CA THR A 463 2.41 -2.84 32.85
C THR A 463 1.42 -3.84 33.44
N THR A 464 0.22 -3.40 33.84
CA THR A 464 -0.80 -4.23 34.46
C THR A 464 -2.14 -4.11 33.73
N LEU A 465 -2.86 -5.21 33.63
CA LEU A 465 -4.23 -5.26 33.11
C LEU A 465 -5.07 -6.12 34.06
N ASP A 466 -6.06 -5.50 34.69
CA ASP A 466 -7.14 -6.18 35.38
C ASP A 466 -8.35 -6.27 34.44
N ILE A 467 -8.91 -7.46 34.26
CA ILE A 467 -10.02 -7.72 33.34
C ILE A 467 -11.06 -8.65 33.97
N LEU A 468 -12.34 -8.38 33.69
CA LEU A 468 -13.46 -9.20 34.14
C LEU A 468 -14.55 -9.26 33.06
N GLY A 469 -15.01 -10.48 32.75
CA GLY A 469 -16.16 -10.71 31.86
C GLY A 469 -15.81 -11.05 30.42
N LEU A 470 -14.53 -11.07 30.05
CA LEU A 470 -14.08 -11.67 28.78
C LEU A 470 -14.20 -13.20 28.86
N TYR A 471 -14.41 -13.89 27.73
CA TYR A 471 -14.58 -15.35 27.64
C TYR A 471 -13.60 -16.12 28.56
N GLY A 472 -14.11 -16.95 29.47
CA GLY A 472 -13.29 -17.74 30.41
C GLY A 472 -12.66 -16.94 31.56
N LEU A 473 -12.79 -15.62 31.57
CA LEU A 473 -12.29 -14.67 32.58
C LEU A 473 -13.46 -13.98 33.33
N SER A 474 -14.55 -14.71 33.56
CA SER A 474 -15.80 -14.15 34.09
C SER A 474 -16.04 -14.40 35.58
N THR A 475 -15.25 -15.27 36.22
CA THR A 475 -15.54 -15.81 37.55
C THR A 475 -14.85 -15.07 38.69
N PHE A 476 -13.75 -14.38 38.42
CA PHE A 476 -13.00 -13.58 39.40
C PHE A 476 -12.21 -12.48 38.67
N GLU A 477 -11.60 -11.55 39.41
CA GLU A 477 -10.74 -10.51 38.83
C GLU A 477 -9.46 -11.14 38.25
N ASN A 478 -9.29 -11.05 36.93
CA ASN A 478 -8.13 -11.63 36.25
C ASN A 478 -7.10 -10.54 36.03
N ARG A 479 -5.90 -10.74 36.61
CA ARG A 479 -4.75 -9.86 36.42
C ARG A 479 -3.77 -10.44 35.41
N PHE A 480 -3.33 -9.57 34.51
CA PHE A 480 -2.27 -9.82 33.55
C PHE A 480 -1.19 -8.76 33.66
N THR A 481 0.00 -9.10 33.17
CA THR A 481 1.15 -8.21 33.13
C THR A 481 1.84 -8.28 31.78
N ARG A 482 2.53 -7.22 31.40
CA ARG A 482 3.41 -7.22 30.23
C ARG A 482 4.79 -6.68 30.61
N PRO A 483 5.86 -7.08 29.90
CA PRO A 483 7.17 -6.49 30.11
C PRO A 483 7.11 -4.97 29.88
N PRO A 484 7.87 -4.17 30.64
CA PRO A 484 8.03 -2.76 30.33
C PRO A 484 8.50 -2.61 28.87
N ARG A 485 7.95 -1.66 28.11
CA ARG A 485 8.52 -1.30 26.80
C ARG A 485 9.99 -0.92 27.03
N ALA A 486 10.90 -1.52 26.27
CA ALA A 486 12.29 -1.05 26.26
C ALA A 486 12.29 0.44 25.84
N PRO A 487 13.11 1.28 26.49
CA PRO A 487 13.12 2.72 26.24
C PRO A 487 13.49 3.09 24.81
#